data_AF-V4QN55-F1
#
_entry.id   AF-V4QN55-F1
#
_cell.length_a   1.000
_cell.length_b   1.000
_cell.length_c   1.000
_cell.angle_alpha   90.00
_cell.angle_beta   90.00
_cell.angle_gamma   90.00
#
_symmetry.space_group_name_H-M   'P 1'
#
loop_
_entity.id
_entity.type
_entity.pdbx_description
1 polymer ?
#
loop_
_entity_poly.entity_id
_entity_poly.type
_entity_poly.pdbx_seq_one_letter_code
_entity_poly.pdbx_strand_id
1 'polypeptide(L)'
;MNLKSPAAEYTIQMIVWMTLYVGLLTGAILYIKTNHPTGPLLYALAILPALPIGGTIVTFLRFIERSDEYIRAMMVRRVLIAMGLTLFLSTAIGFIENFTETQLIERYLVYPMFWACFGLVSPFVRGSK
;
A
#
# COMPACT_ATOMS: atom_id res chain seq x y z
N MET A 1 -2.11 4.64 -30.52
CA MET A 1 -1.66 3.41 -29.83
C MET A 1 -0.35 3.72 -29.14
N ASN A 2 -0.36 4.05 -27.83
CA ASN A 2 0.86 4.51 -27.14
C ASN A 2 1.66 3.28 -26.67
N LEU A 3 2.82 3.05 -27.29
CA LEU A 3 3.71 1.90 -27.10
C LEU A 3 4.51 2.00 -25.78
N LYS A 4 3.86 2.24 -24.65
CA LYS A 4 4.51 2.07 -23.35
C LYS A 4 4.31 0.63 -22.91
N SER A 5 5.41 -0.08 -22.61
CA SER A 5 5.33 -1.44 -22.09
C SER A 5 4.41 -1.49 -20.86
N PRO A 6 3.71 -2.61 -20.59
CA PRO A 6 2.83 -2.72 -19.42
C PRO A 6 3.53 -2.33 -18.10
N ALA A 7 4.84 -2.60 -18.00
CA ALA A 7 5.67 -2.17 -16.89
C ALA A 7 5.84 -0.64 -16.81
N ALA A 8 6.11 0.04 -17.93
CA ALA A 8 6.25 1.51 -17.95
C ALA A 8 4.93 2.22 -17.60
N GLU A 9 3.80 1.71 -18.11
CA GLU A 9 2.47 2.21 -17.74
C GLU A 9 2.19 2.03 -16.25
N TYR A 10 2.47 0.84 -15.71
CA TYR A 10 2.39 0.55 -14.28
C TYR A 10 3.24 1.51 -13.46
N THR A 11 4.52 1.69 -13.80
CA THR A 11 5.42 2.60 -13.08
C THR A 11 4.90 4.03 -13.08
N ILE A 12 4.42 4.54 -14.21
CA ILE A 12 3.87 5.90 -14.30
C ILE A 12 2.61 6.02 -13.43
N GLN A 13 1.67 5.08 -13.51
CA GLN A 13 0.45 5.12 -12.72
C GLN A 13 0.75 5.03 -11.21
N MET A 14 1.70 4.17 -10.81
CA MET A 14 2.17 4.09 -9.43
C MET A 14 2.79 5.39 -8.94
N ILE A 15 3.63 6.04 -9.76
CA ILE A 15 4.20 7.36 -9.43
C ILE A 15 3.08 8.38 -9.24
N VAL A 16 2.12 8.46 -10.16
CA VAL A 16 0.98 9.39 -10.06
C VAL A 16 0.22 9.18 -8.75
N TRP A 17 -0.14 7.94 -8.43
CA TRP A 17 -0.87 7.64 -7.19
C TRP A 17 -0.04 7.93 -5.93
N MET A 18 1.26 7.66 -5.94
CA MET A 18 2.15 7.96 -4.81
C MET A 18 2.36 9.47 -4.64
N THR A 19 2.46 10.23 -5.72
CA THR A 19 2.49 11.69 -5.67
C THR A 19 1.19 12.25 -5.12
N LEU A 20 0.04 11.72 -5.56
CA LEU A 20 -1.26 12.09 -4.99
C LEU A 20 -1.37 11.73 -3.51
N TYR A 21 -0.92 10.54 -3.11
CA TYR A 21 -0.86 10.11 -1.71
C TYR A 21 -0.09 11.12 -0.85
N VAL A 22 1.14 11.45 -1.24
CA VAL A 22 1.98 12.41 -0.51
C VAL A 22 1.33 13.79 -0.48
N GLY A 23 0.84 14.29 -1.61
CA GLY A 23 0.20 15.60 -1.69
C GLY A 23 -1.04 15.72 -0.80
N LEU A 24 -1.93 14.71 -0.83
CA LEU A 24 -3.14 14.69 0.00
C LEU A 24 -2.80 14.50 1.48
N LEU A 25 -1.83 13.65 1.82
CA LEU A 25 -1.39 13.46 3.21
C LEU A 25 -0.81 14.75 3.78
N THR A 26 0.16 15.35 3.10
CA THR A 26 0.79 16.59 3.54
C THR A 26 -0.23 17.73 3.60
N GLY A 27 -1.09 17.86 2.59
CA GLY A 27 -2.15 18.87 2.56
C GLY A 27 -3.14 18.71 3.72
N ALA A 28 -3.60 17.49 3.99
CA ALA A 28 -4.50 17.20 5.11
C ALA A 28 -3.85 17.52 6.46
N ILE A 29 -2.59 17.08 6.68
CA ILE A 29 -1.85 17.35 7.92
C ILE A 29 -1.70 18.86 8.14
N LEU A 30 -1.25 19.60 7.12
CA LEU A 30 -1.07 21.05 7.21
C LEU A 30 -2.40 21.74 7.51
N TYR A 31 -3.45 21.42 6.77
CA TYR A 31 -4.76 22.04 6.97
C TYR A 31 -5.34 21.75 8.35
N ILE A 32 -5.28 20.50 8.81
CA ILE A 32 -5.80 20.09 10.12
C ILE A 32 -5.02 20.78 11.24
N LYS A 33 -3.69 20.87 11.13
CA LYS A 33 -2.85 21.55 12.13
C LYS A 33 -3.06 23.06 12.18
N THR A 34 -3.34 23.71 11.04
CA THR A 34 -3.50 25.17 10.99
C THR A 34 -4.91 25.62 11.36
N ASN A 35 -5.95 24.91 10.89
CA ASN A 35 -7.33 25.39 10.98
C ASN A 35 -8.17 24.68 12.05
N HIS A 36 -7.63 23.61 12.66
CA HIS A 36 -8.32 22.81 13.67
C HIS A 36 -9.79 22.49 13.32
N PRO A 37 -10.06 21.98 12.09
CA PRO A 37 -11.43 21.69 11.68
C PRO A 37 -12.06 20.65 12.59
N THR A 38 -13.35 20.79 12.87
CA THR A 38 -14.12 19.88 13.72
C THR A 38 -15.28 19.26 12.95
N GLY A 39 -15.87 18.19 13.51
CA GLY A 39 -17.03 17.53 12.91
C GLY A 39 -16.73 16.83 11.57
N PRO A 40 -17.71 16.77 10.65
CA PRO A 40 -17.61 15.97 9.41
C PRO A 40 -16.39 16.30 8.53
N LEU A 41 -15.95 17.56 8.51
CA LEU A 41 -14.81 17.99 7.69
C LEU A 41 -13.50 17.33 8.14
N LEU A 42 -13.31 17.17 9.46
CA LEU A 42 -12.12 16.50 10.01
C LEU A 42 -12.04 15.04 9.54
N TYR A 43 -13.16 14.32 9.59
CA TYR A 43 -13.22 12.93 9.14
C TYR A 43 -12.94 12.79 7.63
N ALA A 44 -13.50 13.69 6.82
CA ALA A 44 -13.25 13.71 5.37
C ALA A 44 -11.75 13.94 5.08
N LEU A 45 -11.12 14.90 5.74
CA LEU A 45 -9.69 15.19 5.58
C LEU A 45 -8.79 14.06 6.09
N ALA A 46 -9.18 13.39 7.18
CA ALA A 46 -8.41 12.28 7.75
C ALA A 46 -8.40 11.03 6.85
N ILE A 47 -9.49 10.77 6.12
CA ILE A 47 -9.61 9.61 5.22
C ILE A 47 -9.05 9.91 3.82
N LEU A 48 -8.98 11.18 3.43
CA LEU A 48 -8.50 11.64 2.12
C LEU A 48 -7.22 10.94 1.62
N PRO A 49 -6.17 10.75 2.44
CA PRO A 49 -4.92 10.11 2.00
C PRO A 49 -5.06 8.61 1.75
N ALA A 50 -6.15 7.97 2.19
CA ALA A 50 -6.41 6.57 1.92
C ALA A 50 -6.93 6.32 0.48
N LEU A 51 -7.48 7.33 -0.20
CA LEU A 51 -8.02 7.16 -1.54
C LEU A 51 -6.95 6.77 -2.58
N PRO A 52 -5.78 7.44 -2.64
CA PRO A 52 -4.71 7.03 -3.57
C PRO A 52 -4.16 5.63 -3.33
N ILE A 53 -4.24 5.14 -2.08
CA ILE A 53 -3.86 3.76 -1.75
C ILE A 53 -4.74 2.77 -2.51
N GLY A 54 -6.06 2.98 -2.55
CA GLY A 54 -6.98 2.18 -3.38
C GLY A 54 -6.59 2.21 -4.86
N GLY A 55 -6.19 3.38 -5.37
CA GLY A 55 -5.69 3.55 -6.74
C GLY A 55 -4.45 2.70 -7.05
N THR A 56 -3.52 2.58 -6.10
CA THR A 56 -2.35 1.71 -6.27
C THR A 56 -2.68 0.23 -6.33
N ILE A 57 -3.68 -0.22 -5.56
CA ILE A 57 -4.15 -1.62 -5.59
C ILE A 57 -4.74 -1.93 -6.98
N VAL A 58 -5.63 -1.08 -7.49
CA VAL A 58 -6.23 -1.25 -8.82
C VAL A 58 -5.18 -1.24 -9.93
N THR A 59 -4.20 -0.35 -9.83
CA THR A 59 -3.07 -0.26 -10.77
C THR A 59 -2.23 -1.52 -10.77
N PHE A 60 -1.95 -2.08 -9.59
CA PHE A 60 -1.21 -3.32 -9.44
C PHE A 60 -1.98 -4.54 -9.99
N LEU A 61 -3.29 -4.60 -9.76
CA LEU A 61 -4.15 -5.65 -10.35
C LEU A 61 -4.15 -5.59 -11.88
N ARG A 62 -4.34 -4.41 -12.46
CA ARG A 62 -4.27 -4.21 -13.92
C ARG A 62 -2.91 -4.62 -14.50
N PHE A 63 -1.83 -4.38 -13.78
CA PHE A 63 -0.50 -4.83 -14.17
C PHE A 63 -0.40 -6.36 -14.18
N ILE A 64 -0.90 -7.04 -13.16
CA ILE A 64 -0.95 -8.50 -13.09
C ILE A 64 -1.79 -9.09 -14.24
N GLU A 65 -2.95 -8.50 -14.54
CA GLU A 65 -3.86 -8.93 -15.62
C GLU A 65 -3.24 -8.79 -17.01
N ARG A 66 -2.41 -7.76 -17.21
CA ARG A 66 -1.71 -7.51 -18.49
C ARG A 66 -0.36 -8.23 -18.60
N SER A 67 0.11 -8.85 -17.52
CA SER A 67 1.33 -9.65 -17.50
C SER A 67 1.09 -11.03 -18.11
N ASP A 68 2.15 -11.65 -18.62
CA ASP A 68 2.11 -13.06 -19.06
C ASP A 68 1.76 -14.01 -17.90
N GLU A 69 1.37 -15.25 -18.23
CA GLU A 69 0.92 -16.24 -17.24
C GLU A 69 1.97 -16.56 -16.17
N TYR A 70 3.25 -16.59 -16.55
CA TYR A 70 4.36 -16.90 -15.65
C TYR A 70 4.57 -15.77 -14.63
N ILE A 71 4.66 -14.52 -15.11
CA ILE A 71 4.77 -13.33 -14.26
C ILE A 71 3.53 -13.16 -13.39
N ARG A 72 2.34 -13.40 -13.94
CA ARG A 72 1.07 -13.35 -13.20
C ARG A 72 1.06 -14.34 -12.04
N ALA A 73 1.34 -15.61 -12.30
CA ALA A 73 1.39 -16.65 -11.27
C ALA A 73 2.44 -16.33 -10.19
N MET A 74 3.61 -15.85 -10.61
CA MET A 74 4.67 -15.42 -9.70
C MET A 74 4.25 -14.24 -8.82
N MET A 75 3.63 -13.22 -9.40
CA MET A 75 3.17 -12.03 -8.66
C MET A 75 2.05 -12.37 -7.68
N VAL A 76 1.08 -13.18 -8.08
CA VAL A 76 0.01 -13.65 -7.18
C VAL A 76 0.61 -14.40 -5.98
N ARG A 77 1.57 -15.30 -6.22
CA ARG A 77 2.26 -16.02 -5.14
C ARG A 77 3.00 -15.08 -4.19
N ARG A 78 3.70 -14.07 -4.72
CA ARG A 78 4.39 -13.05 -3.90
C ARG A 78 3.41 -12.25 -3.05
N VAL A 79 2.28 -11.82 -3.61
CA VAL A 79 1.22 -11.11 -2.88
C VAL A 79 0.68 -11.97 -1.75
N LEU A 80 0.34 -13.23 -2.02
CA LEU A 80 -0.21 -14.12 -0.99
C LEU A 80 0.74 -14.32 0.19
N ILE A 81 2.02 -14.54 -0.08
CA ILE A 81 3.03 -14.70 0.99
C ILE A 81 3.22 -13.38 1.74
N ALA A 82 3.29 -12.24 1.04
CA ALA A 82 3.41 -10.93 1.66
C ALA A 82 2.20 -10.61 2.55
N MET A 83 0.98 -10.87 2.08
CA MET A 83 -0.25 -10.73 2.87
C MET A 83 -0.23 -11.60 4.13
N GLY A 84 0.18 -12.87 4.00
CA GLY A 84 0.31 -13.78 5.14
C GLY A 84 1.31 -13.28 6.19
N LEU A 85 2.46 -12.78 5.76
CA LEU A 85 3.46 -12.17 6.64
C LEU A 85 2.92 -10.90 7.32
N THR A 86 2.27 -10.01 6.57
CA THR A 86 1.67 -8.80 7.14
C THR A 86 0.59 -9.11 8.14
N LEU A 87 -0.28 -10.10 7.85
CA LEU A 87 -1.31 -10.56 8.78
C LEU A 87 -0.68 -11.10 10.07
N PHE A 88 0.31 -11.97 9.95
CA PHE A 88 1.03 -12.53 11.08
C PHE A 88 1.69 -11.44 11.95
N LEU A 89 2.47 -10.55 11.33
CA LEU A 89 3.16 -9.46 12.04
C LEU A 89 2.19 -8.48 12.69
N SER A 90 1.15 -8.07 11.97
CA SER A 90 0.13 -7.14 12.51
C SER A 90 -0.61 -7.77 13.69
N THR A 91 -0.88 -9.08 13.64
CA THR A 91 -1.51 -9.80 14.75
C THR A 91 -0.57 -9.92 15.94
N ALA A 92 0.70 -10.27 15.72
CA ALA A 92 1.70 -10.36 16.78
C ALA A 92 1.91 -9.01 17.48
N ILE A 93 2.02 -7.92 16.70
CA ILE A 93 2.10 -6.57 17.24
C ILE A 93 0.83 -6.23 18.01
N GLY A 94 -0.36 -6.49 17.46
CA GLY A 94 -1.63 -6.24 18.13
C GLY A 94 -1.77 -6.97 19.47
N PHE A 95 -1.28 -8.21 19.58
CA PHE A 95 -1.21 -8.91 20.86
C PHE A 95 -0.27 -8.21 21.85
N ILE A 96 0.93 -7.81 21.41
CA ILE A 96 1.87 -7.09 22.28
C ILE A 96 1.26 -5.78 22.75
N GLU A 97 0.69 -4.98 21.85
CA GLU A 97 0.04 -3.70 22.20
C GLU A 97 -1.12 -3.90 23.17
N ASN A 98 -1.89 -4.99 23.02
CA ASN A 98 -2.98 -5.32 23.91
C ASN A 98 -2.52 -5.71 25.33
N PHE A 99 -1.47 -6.53 25.45
CA PHE A 99 -0.98 -7.00 26.76
C PHE A 99 -0.07 -6.00 27.47
N THR A 100 0.57 -5.08 26.73
CA THR A 100 1.48 -4.07 27.30
C THR A 100 0.85 -2.69 27.44
N GLU A 101 -0.41 -2.52 26.99
CA GLU A 101 -1.12 -1.23 26.92
C GLU A 101 -0.31 -0.12 26.23
N THR A 102 0.64 -0.50 25.39
CA THR A 102 1.59 0.40 24.74
C THR A 102 1.40 0.33 23.23
N GLN A 103 1.15 1.47 22.60
CA GLN A 103 1.10 1.53 21.14
C GLN A 103 2.52 1.47 20.57
N LEU A 104 2.82 0.44 19.78
CA LEU A 104 4.11 0.23 19.14
C LEU A 104 4.16 0.87 17.76
N ILE A 105 3.08 0.76 17.00
CA ILE A 105 2.99 1.34 15.65
C ILE A 105 1.65 2.02 15.41
N GLU A 106 1.68 3.01 14.53
CA GLU A 106 0.46 3.58 13.99
C GLU A 106 -0.20 2.62 13.00
N ARG A 107 -1.52 2.42 13.11
CA ARG A 107 -2.28 1.48 12.25
C ARG A 107 -2.14 1.74 10.75
N TYR A 108 -1.90 2.99 10.33
CA TYR A 108 -1.70 3.30 8.92
C TYR A 108 -0.37 2.74 8.37
N LEU A 109 0.60 2.36 9.23
CA LEU A 109 1.88 1.76 8.84
C LEU A 109 1.76 0.30 8.40
N VAL A 110 0.60 -0.34 8.64
CA VAL A 110 0.32 -1.69 8.14
C VAL A 110 0.41 -1.76 6.61
N TYR A 111 0.01 -0.69 5.90
CA TYR A 111 0.09 -0.66 4.45
C TYR A 111 1.53 -0.60 3.90
N PRO A 112 2.42 0.29 4.39
CA PRO A 112 3.85 0.21 4.13
C PRO A 112 4.49 -1.12 4.52
N MET A 113 4.07 -1.71 5.65
CA MET A 113 4.55 -3.02 6.10
C MET A 113 4.25 -4.11 5.06
N PHE A 114 3.07 -4.10 4.45
CA PHE A 114 2.74 -5.02 3.35
C PHE A 114 3.73 -4.91 2.19
N TRP A 115 4.03 -3.70 1.73
CA TRP A 115 4.98 -3.51 0.63
C TRP A 115 6.42 -3.86 1.02
N ALA A 116 6.80 -3.66 2.29
CA ALA A 116 8.08 -4.13 2.81
C ALA A 116 8.17 -5.66 2.77
N CYS A 117 7.14 -6.37 3.25
CA CYS A 117 7.05 -7.82 3.15
C CYS A 117 7.08 -8.29 1.69
N PHE A 118 6.36 -7.61 0.79
CA PHE A 118 6.38 -7.93 -0.64
C PHE A 118 7.77 -7.78 -1.26
N GLY A 119 8.48 -6.70 -0.94
CA GLY A 119 9.86 -6.47 -1.37
C GLY A 119 10.82 -7.54 -0.84
N LEU A 120 10.68 -7.92 0.44
CA LEU A 120 11.46 -8.98 1.07
C LEU A 120 11.23 -10.35 0.44
N VAL A 121 10.00 -10.69 0.07
CA VAL A 121 9.63 -11.99 -0.51
C VAL A 121 10.01 -12.10 -2.00
N SER A 122 9.99 -10.99 -2.72
CA SER A 122 10.24 -10.93 -4.17
C SER A 122 11.50 -11.68 -4.66
N PRO A 123 12.69 -11.58 -4.03
CA PRO A 123 13.86 -12.34 -4.46
C PRO A 123 13.76 -13.85 -4.22
N PHE A 124 13.03 -14.31 -3.20
CA PHE A 124 12.89 -15.73 -2.87
C PHE A 124 11.86 -16.45 -3.75
N VAL A 125 10.85 -15.72 -4.21
CA VAL A 125 9.86 -16.21 -5.15
C VAL A 125 10.28 -15.80 -6.56
N ARG A 126 11.35 -16.40 -7.05
CA ARG A 126 11.70 -16.41 -8.49
C ARG A 126 11.19 -17.73 -9.05
N GLY A 127 10.51 -17.68 -10.19
CA GLY A 127 9.89 -18.89 -10.74
C GLY A 127 10.95 -19.96 -10.95
N SER A 128 10.55 -21.21 -10.72
CA SER A 128 11.42 -22.39 -10.76
C SER A 128 12.38 -22.31 -11.94
N LYS A 129 13.66 -22.54 -11.67
CA LYS A 129 14.55 -23.03 -12.72
C LYS A 129 14.01 -24.35 -13.26
#